data_AF-A0AAV9L2Z7-F1
#
_entry.id   AF-A0AAV9L2Z7-F1
#
_cell.length_a   1.000
_cell.length_b   1.000
_cell.length_c   1.000
_cell.angle_alpha   90.00
_cell.angle_beta   90.00
_cell.angle_gamma   90.00
#
_symmetry.space_group_name_H-M   'P 1'
#
loop_
_entity.id
_entity.type
_entity.pdbx_description
1 polymer ?
#
loop_
_entity_poly.entity_id
_entity_poly.type
_entity_poly.pdbx_seq_one_letter_code
_entity_poly.pdbx_strand_id
1 'polypeptide(L)'
;MAVTVAVPEDPVQQDNDAEPLLHSTNRNGDLLTTTSNEDSSSSDKSGSHKDKNSISSGRCFGVELTPDNIAVAMVYFVQGVLGLSDLAVSYYLKDDLHLDPAETAVISGFSSFPWLIKPLYGFVSDSFPLFGYRRRSYLVLSGLLGALSWFLMATVVDSKYGAAFCILIGSLSVAFSDVVVDSMVVERARGESQSMSGSLQSLCWGSSACGGIVSSYFSGSLVEVYGVRSVFGVTALLPLITSAVSLLVKEDPVHGPARGLSLGNGFFESSKKSIIQLWGAVKQPNVFLPTLFIFLFQATPQSGSATFFFITNKLGFTPEFLGRLKLVTSVASLIGVALYNGFLKKVPLRKIFLVTTIIGSALGMTQVLLVTGLNRKFGISDEWFSIGDSLILSVLGQAFFMPVLVLAARICPLGMEATFFATLMSIANGGGTLGDLLGAGLTHILGVTKDKFDNLALLIIICNLSSLLPLPLLGLLPRDEPDSDENTDIEMTPY
;
A
#
# COMPACT_ATOMS: atom_id res chain seq x y z
N MET A 1 51.22 -50.22 31.09
CA MET A 1 50.76 -50.92 29.86
C MET A 1 50.52 -49.83 28.83
N ALA A 2 51.26 -49.69 27.73
CA ALA A 2 51.76 -50.70 26.78
C ALA A 2 50.60 -51.42 26.07
N VAL A 3 50.60 -51.65 24.74
CA VAL A 3 51.73 -52.01 23.86
C VAL A 3 51.74 -51.25 22.52
N THR A 4 52.91 -51.14 21.88
CA THR A 4 53.16 -50.72 20.48
C THR A 4 53.77 -51.85 19.64
N VAL A 5 53.40 -51.98 18.35
CA VAL A 5 54.08 -52.81 17.31
C VAL A 5 53.88 -52.14 15.93
N ALA A 6 54.69 -52.46 14.91
CA ALA A 6 54.69 -51.82 13.57
C ALA A 6 55.01 -52.82 12.41
N VAL A 7 54.54 -52.52 11.17
CA VAL A 7 55.26 -52.43 9.84
C VAL A 7 56.27 -53.56 9.43
N PRO A 8 56.52 -53.93 8.12
CA PRO A 8 56.01 -53.54 6.77
C PRO A 8 55.57 -54.74 5.83
N GLU A 9 55.22 -54.48 4.55
CA GLU A 9 55.95 -54.91 3.30
C GLU A 9 55.08 -54.96 2.00
N ASP A 10 55.64 -54.49 0.87
CA ASP A 10 55.19 -54.70 -0.54
C ASP A 10 55.93 -55.91 -1.17
N PRO A 11 55.70 -56.30 -2.45
CA PRO A 11 56.75 -55.99 -3.47
C PRO A 11 56.32 -55.97 -4.98
N VAL A 12 57.30 -55.62 -5.86
CA VAL A 12 57.40 -55.89 -7.34
C VAL A 12 56.55 -55.01 -8.32
N GLN A 13 56.92 -54.64 -9.57
CA GLN A 13 58.18 -54.42 -10.38
C GLN A 13 57.72 -54.13 -11.87
N GLN A 14 58.29 -53.33 -12.79
CA GLN A 14 59.26 -52.19 -12.85
C GLN A 14 59.34 -51.62 -14.30
N ASP A 15 59.78 -50.36 -14.48
CA ASP A 15 60.34 -49.61 -15.65
C ASP A 15 59.89 -49.86 -17.12
N ASN A 16 59.77 -48.77 -17.89
CA ASN A 16 60.76 -48.39 -18.93
C ASN A 16 60.53 -46.97 -19.51
N ASP A 17 61.60 -46.31 -19.93
CA ASP A 17 61.63 -44.91 -20.41
C ASP A 17 61.28 -44.73 -21.91
N ALA A 18 60.82 -43.52 -22.26
CA ALA A 18 61.22 -42.81 -23.49
C ALA A 18 60.68 -41.35 -23.54
N GLU A 19 61.54 -40.36 -23.31
CA GLU A 19 61.42 -39.02 -23.92
C GLU A 19 62.50 -38.90 -25.02
N PRO A 20 62.36 -38.02 -26.04
CA PRO A 20 63.08 -36.74 -25.88
C PRO A 20 62.56 -35.50 -26.68
N LEU A 21 62.75 -34.32 -26.07
CA LEU A 21 63.39 -33.10 -26.64
C LEU A 21 62.66 -32.06 -27.55
N LEU A 22 62.81 -30.80 -27.09
CA LEU A 22 63.08 -29.51 -27.80
C LEU A 22 61.95 -28.53 -28.23
N HIS A 23 61.97 -27.35 -27.56
CA HIS A 23 61.80 -25.96 -28.08
C HIS A 23 60.48 -25.51 -28.75
N SER A 24 60.07 -24.22 -28.73
CA SER A 24 60.35 -23.09 -27.81
C SER A 24 59.48 -21.85 -28.17
N THR A 25 59.40 -20.86 -27.26
CA THR A 25 59.28 -19.42 -27.58
C THR A 25 57.93 -18.85 -28.09
N ASN A 26 57.08 -18.46 -27.12
CA ASN A 26 56.70 -17.06 -26.82
C ASN A 26 55.74 -16.24 -27.76
N ARG A 27 54.75 -15.61 -27.10
CA ARG A 27 54.27 -14.21 -27.23
C ARG A 27 52.97 -13.86 -28.01
N ASN A 28 52.10 -13.17 -27.26
CA ASN A 28 51.07 -12.15 -27.55
C ASN A 28 50.56 -11.89 -28.99
N GLY A 29 49.24 -11.68 -29.08
CA GLY A 29 48.63 -10.82 -30.11
C GLY A 29 47.10 -10.82 -30.11
N ASP A 30 46.48 -9.68 -29.81
CA ASP A 30 45.06 -9.42 -30.16
C ASP A 30 44.91 -9.25 -31.69
N LEU A 31 43.71 -9.49 -32.25
CA LEU A 31 42.84 -8.45 -32.85
C LEU A 31 41.60 -9.07 -33.56
N LEU A 32 40.62 -8.22 -33.88
CA LEU A 32 39.40 -8.51 -34.65
C LEU A 32 39.70 -9.03 -36.07
N THR A 33 38.80 -9.84 -36.67
CA THR A 33 37.83 -9.33 -37.68
C THR A 33 36.82 -10.35 -38.21
N THR A 34 35.64 -9.80 -38.53
CA THR A 34 34.52 -10.29 -39.33
C THR A 34 34.82 -10.81 -40.74
N THR A 35 34.08 -11.84 -41.18
CA THR A 35 33.44 -12.05 -42.52
C THR A 35 32.60 -13.36 -42.40
N SER A 36 31.30 -13.45 -42.70
CA SER A 36 30.61 -13.50 -44.01
C SER A 36 31.08 -14.64 -44.92
N ASN A 37 30.24 -15.40 -45.63
CA ASN A 37 28.79 -15.34 -45.87
C ASN A 37 28.29 -16.70 -46.43
N GLU A 38 26.98 -16.81 -46.73
CA GLU A 38 26.41 -17.75 -47.73
C GLU A 38 26.57 -19.28 -47.51
N ASP A 39 25.83 -20.15 -48.22
CA ASP A 39 24.37 -20.18 -48.44
C ASP A 39 23.98 -21.61 -48.90
N SER A 40 22.84 -22.14 -48.49
CA SER A 40 22.08 -23.15 -49.28
C SER A 40 20.78 -23.57 -48.57
N SER A 41 19.68 -23.51 -49.32
CA SER A 41 18.38 -23.99 -48.89
C SER A 41 18.14 -25.43 -49.32
N SER A 42 17.47 -26.22 -48.47
CA SER A 42 16.62 -27.32 -48.93
C SER A 42 15.33 -27.29 -48.13
N SER A 43 14.21 -27.27 -48.83
CA SER A 43 12.87 -27.15 -48.23
C SER A 43 12.09 -28.43 -48.42
N ASP A 44 11.37 -28.86 -47.38
CA ASP A 44 10.24 -29.78 -47.57
C ASP A 44 9.06 -29.39 -46.68
N LYS A 45 7.83 -29.69 -47.13
CA LYS A 45 6.59 -29.18 -46.52
C LYS A 45 5.55 -30.27 -46.27
N SER A 46 5.24 -30.54 -45.00
CA SER A 46 3.86 -30.65 -44.48
C SER A 46 3.88 -30.90 -42.96
N GLY A 47 2.93 -30.39 -42.17
CA GLY A 47 1.81 -29.52 -42.51
C GLY A 47 0.97 -29.11 -41.26
N SER A 48 -0.27 -28.68 -41.49
CA SER A 48 -1.27 -28.22 -40.51
C SER A 48 -1.03 -26.84 -39.86
N HIS A 49 -1.92 -25.89 -40.16
CA HIS A 49 -2.02 -24.60 -39.46
C HIS A 49 -2.34 -24.76 -37.97
N LYS A 50 -1.81 -23.84 -37.16
CA LYS A 50 -2.50 -23.32 -35.96
C LYS A 50 -2.20 -21.83 -35.81
N ASP A 51 -3.05 -21.02 -36.42
CA ASP A 51 -3.03 -19.55 -36.35
C ASP A 51 -3.55 -19.01 -35.01
N LYS A 52 -3.17 -17.76 -34.69
CA LYS A 52 -3.82 -16.85 -33.71
C LYS A 52 -3.83 -17.33 -32.24
N ASN A 53 -3.08 -16.77 -31.28
CA ASN A 53 -2.73 -15.37 -31.07
C ASN A 53 -1.54 -15.25 -30.10
N SER A 54 -0.33 -15.03 -30.59
CA SER A 54 0.72 -14.42 -29.77
C SER A 54 0.48 -12.91 -29.72
N ILE A 55 -0.31 -12.46 -28.74
CA ILE A 55 -0.28 -11.05 -28.36
C ILE A 55 1.13 -10.80 -27.85
N SER A 56 1.84 -9.84 -28.46
CA SER A 56 3.17 -9.44 -28.00
C SER A 56 3.08 -8.97 -26.55
N SER A 57 3.54 -9.80 -25.62
CA SER A 57 3.49 -9.52 -24.17
C SER A 57 4.34 -8.29 -23.87
N GLY A 58 3.69 -7.13 -23.78
CA GLY A 58 4.35 -5.91 -23.34
C GLY A 58 4.86 -6.11 -21.92
N ARG A 59 6.06 -5.59 -21.63
CA ARG A 59 6.57 -5.54 -20.26
C ARG A 59 6.26 -4.20 -19.63
N CYS A 60 5.58 -4.21 -18.48
CA CYS A 60 5.23 -3.02 -17.72
C CYS A 60 5.90 -3.13 -16.34
N PHE A 61 6.69 -2.12 -15.95
CA PHE A 61 7.55 -2.16 -14.76
C PHE A 61 8.47 -3.41 -14.67
N GLY A 62 8.84 -3.99 -15.83
CA GLY A 62 9.62 -5.24 -15.93
C GLY A 62 8.79 -6.53 -15.89
N VAL A 63 7.53 -6.46 -15.45
CA VAL A 63 6.59 -7.59 -15.36
C VAL A 63 5.95 -7.87 -16.71
N GLU A 64 5.73 -9.15 -17.04
CA GLU A 64 5.00 -9.52 -18.26
C GLU A 64 3.47 -9.39 -18.08
N LEU A 65 2.81 -8.79 -19.07
CA LEU A 65 1.37 -8.51 -19.06
C LEU A 65 0.51 -9.74 -19.36
N THR A 66 0.59 -10.74 -18.47
CA THR A 66 -0.37 -11.85 -18.42
C THR A 66 -1.78 -11.32 -18.06
N PRO A 67 -2.88 -11.98 -18.47
CA PRO A 67 -4.24 -11.57 -18.07
C PRO A 67 -4.41 -11.48 -16.55
N ASP A 68 -3.70 -12.37 -15.84
CA ASP A 68 -3.61 -12.47 -14.40
C ASP A 68 -2.91 -11.26 -13.74
N ASN A 69 -1.83 -10.75 -14.33
CA ASN A 69 -1.14 -9.55 -13.87
C ASN A 69 -1.89 -8.26 -14.26
N ILE A 70 -2.54 -8.24 -15.43
CA ILE A 70 -3.45 -7.17 -15.85
C ILE A 70 -4.61 -7.05 -14.87
N ALA A 71 -5.22 -8.17 -14.44
CA ALA A 71 -6.31 -8.14 -13.47
C ALA A 71 -5.88 -7.51 -12.13
N VAL A 72 -4.73 -7.92 -11.59
CA VAL A 72 -4.15 -7.35 -10.36
C VAL A 72 -3.90 -5.84 -10.51
N ALA A 73 -3.18 -5.43 -11.57
CA ALA A 73 -2.88 -4.02 -11.84
C ALA A 73 -4.16 -3.16 -11.99
N MET A 74 -5.19 -3.70 -12.67
CA MET A 74 -6.46 -3.01 -12.84
C MET A 74 -7.25 -2.85 -11.53
N VAL A 75 -7.16 -3.78 -10.56
CA VAL A 75 -7.81 -3.58 -9.26
C VAL A 75 -7.09 -2.49 -8.44
N TYR A 76 -5.76 -2.48 -8.40
CA TYR A 76 -5.02 -1.38 -7.77
C TYR A 76 -5.29 -0.03 -8.47
N PHE A 77 -5.41 0.00 -9.79
CA PHE A 77 -5.85 1.19 -10.52
C PHE A 77 -7.25 1.65 -10.09
N VAL A 78 -8.23 0.74 -9.99
CA VAL A 78 -9.58 1.06 -9.50
C VAL A 78 -9.54 1.62 -8.07
N GLN A 79 -8.75 1.04 -7.16
CA GLN A 79 -8.56 1.59 -5.81
C GLN A 79 -8.08 3.05 -5.85
N GLY A 80 -7.12 3.37 -6.72
CA GLY A 80 -6.63 4.74 -6.90
C GLY A 80 -7.69 5.69 -7.48
N VAL A 81 -8.42 5.27 -8.52
CA VAL A 81 -9.48 6.10 -9.14
C VAL A 81 -10.68 6.27 -8.21
N LEU A 82 -10.95 5.36 -7.28
CA LEU A 82 -12.05 5.50 -6.30
C LEU A 82 -11.90 6.73 -5.37
N GLY A 83 -10.72 7.32 -5.26
CA GLY A 83 -10.55 8.63 -4.60
C GLY A 83 -11.31 9.79 -5.26
N LEU A 84 -11.85 9.58 -6.47
CA LEU A 84 -12.72 10.52 -7.19
C LEU A 84 -13.93 10.92 -6.34
N SER A 85 -14.50 9.95 -5.61
CA SER A 85 -15.63 10.15 -4.71
C SER A 85 -15.28 10.89 -3.43
N ASP A 86 -14.04 10.90 -2.96
CA ASP A 86 -13.67 11.46 -1.64
C ASP A 86 -14.11 12.93 -1.51
N LEU A 87 -13.85 13.73 -2.54
CA LEU A 87 -14.20 15.14 -2.56
C LEU A 87 -15.73 15.31 -2.63
N ALA A 88 -16.41 14.47 -3.43
CA ALA A 88 -17.87 14.43 -3.50
C ALA A 88 -18.50 14.02 -2.17
N VAL A 89 -17.91 13.10 -1.41
CA VAL A 89 -18.35 12.73 -0.04
C VAL A 89 -18.18 13.92 0.90
N SER A 90 -17.02 14.59 0.91
CA SER A 90 -16.81 15.77 1.77
C SER A 90 -17.80 16.90 1.47
N TYR A 91 -18.08 17.18 0.20
CA TYR A 91 -19.10 18.16 -0.19
C TYR A 91 -20.52 17.69 0.11
N TYR A 92 -20.88 16.42 -0.12
CA TYR A 92 -22.21 15.88 0.17
C TYR A 92 -22.55 15.88 1.67
N LEU A 93 -21.61 15.47 2.54
CA LEU A 93 -21.79 15.52 3.99
C LEU A 93 -21.95 16.98 4.50
N LYS A 94 -21.27 17.93 3.85
CA LYS A 94 -21.27 19.37 4.20
C LYS A 94 -22.49 20.14 3.65
N ASP A 95 -22.80 19.99 2.38
CA ASP A 95 -23.71 20.88 1.64
C ASP A 95 -25.07 20.26 1.30
N ASP A 96 -25.18 18.96 1.02
CA ASP A 96 -26.49 18.28 0.92
C ASP A 96 -27.05 17.96 2.33
N LEU A 97 -26.19 17.46 3.24
CA LEU A 97 -26.59 17.01 4.58
C LEU A 97 -26.37 18.04 5.70
N HIS A 98 -25.74 19.18 5.41
CA HIS A 98 -25.56 20.31 6.33
C HIS A 98 -24.88 19.97 7.67
N LEU A 99 -24.07 18.91 7.72
CA LEU A 99 -23.43 18.43 8.96
C LEU A 99 -22.33 19.38 9.46
N ASP A 100 -22.01 19.28 10.74
CA ASP A 100 -20.86 19.97 11.32
C ASP A 100 -19.53 19.21 11.08
N PRO A 101 -18.36 19.88 11.21
CA PRO A 101 -17.07 19.24 10.95
C PRO A 101 -16.80 18.02 11.86
N ALA A 102 -17.25 18.08 13.11
CA ALA A 102 -17.13 16.97 14.06
C ALA A 102 -18.04 15.78 13.70
N GLU A 103 -19.29 16.02 13.28
CA GLU A 103 -20.18 14.95 12.80
C GLU A 103 -19.62 14.30 11.53
N THR A 104 -19.10 15.10 10.60
CA THR A 104 -18.47 14.65 9.35
C THR A 104 -17.28 13.72 9.65
N ALA A 105 -16.41 14.09 10.59
CA ALA A 105 -15.29 13.26 11.01
C ALA A 105 -15.73 11.96 11.71
N VAL A 106 -16.80 11.99 12.51
CA VAL A 106 -17.36 10.77 13.14
C VAL A 106 -17.95 9.81 12.10
N ILE A 107 -18.64 10.32 11.07
CA ILE A 107 -19.16 9.49 9.96
C ILE A 107 -18.00 8.86 9.17
N SER A 108 -16.95 9.63 8.86
CA SER A 108 -15.75 9.12 8.19
C SER A 108 -15.05 8.04 9.02
N GLY A 109 -14.79 8.30 10.31
CA GLY A 109 -14.14 7.35 11.21
C GLY A 109 -14.94 6.06 11.41
N PHE A 110 -16.28 6.13 11.49
CA PHE A 110 -17.13 4.94 11.49
C PHE A 110 -17.04 4.17 10.15
N SER A 111 -17.02 4.89 9.03
CA SER A 111 -16.90 4.29 7.69
C SER A 111 -15.54 3.62 7.45
N SER A 112 -14.48 4.03 8.17
CA SER A 112 -13.16 3.39 8.15
C SER A 112 -13.10 2.02 8.84
N PHE A 113 -14.12 1.64 9.64
CA PHE A 113 -14.12 0.39 10.42
C PHE A 113 -13.71 -0.90 9.66
N PRO A 114 -14.09 -1.12 8.37
CA PRO A 114 -13.66 -2.29 7.61
C PRO A 114 -12.13 -2.42 7.49
N TRP A 115 -11.41 -1.29 7.44
CA TRP A 115 -9.95 -1.25 7.31
C TRP A 115 -9.22 -1.64 8.59
N LEU A 116 -9.92 -1.79 9.72
CA LEU A 116 -9.37 -2.24 11.00
C LEU A 116 -9.40 -3.77 11.15
N ILE A 117 -10.14 -4.48 10.28
CA ILE A 117 -10.38 -5.92 10.38
C ILE A 117 -9.96 -6.71 9.13
N LYS A 118 -9.04 -6.17 8.30
CA LYS A 118 -8.52 -6.85 7.09
C LYS A 118 -8.12 -8.33 7.27
N PRO A 119 -7.47 -8.76 8.37
CA PRO A 119 -7.10 -10.17 8.54
C PRO A 119 -8.30 -11.13 8.55
N LEU A 120 -9.49 -10.66 8.91
CA LEU A 120 -10.73 -11.44 8.85
C LEU A 120 -11.18 -11.67 7.40
N TYR A 121 -10.99 -10.71 6.49
CA TYR A 121 -11.32 -10.86 5.06
C TYR A 121 -10.38 -11.83 4.36
N GLY A 122 -9.08 -11.73 4.64
CA GLY A 122 -8.07 -12.68 4.17
C GLY A 122 -8.43 -14.10 4.60
N PHE A 123 -8.61 -14.29 5.91
CA PHE A 123 -9.07 -15.55 6.49
C PHE A 123 -10.35 -16.10 5.84
N VAL A 124 -11.38 -15.28 5.64
CA VAL A 124 -12.63 -15.71 4.99
C VAL A 124 -12.38 -16.16 3.53
N SER A 125 -11.61 -15.40 2.76
CA SER A 125 -11.30 -15.72 1.36
C SER A 125 -10.47 -17.00 1.20
N ASP A 126 -9.50 -17.23 2.08
CA ASP A 126 -8.67 -18.43 2.10
C ASP A 126 -9.48 -19.69 2.48
N SER A 127 -10.44 -19.50 3.39
CA SER A 127 -11.17 -20.59 4.05
C SER A 127 -12.39 -21.08 3.28
N PHE A 128 -13.18 -20.18 2.71
CA PHE A 128 -14.51 -20.47 2.18
C PHE A 128 -14.55 -20.23 0.66
N PRO A 129 -14.22 -21.23 -0.19
CA PRO A 129 -14.31 -21.07 -1.64
C PRO A 129 -15.77 -20.91 -2.08
N LEU A 130 -16.14 -19.70 -2.49
CA LEU A 130 -17.47 -19.38 -3.01
C LEU A 130 -17.57 -19.84 -4.47
N PHE A 131 -18.62 -20.59 -4.80
CA PHE A 131 -18.83 -21.17 -6.14
C PHE A 131 -17.63 -21.99 -6.68
N GLY A 132 -16.78 -22.53 -5.80
CA GLY A 132 -15.58 -23.30 -6.14
C GLY A 132 -14.28 -22.48 -6.24
N TYR A 133 -14.33 -21.17 -6.02
CA TYR A 133 -13.18 -20.24 -6.13
C TYR A 133 -12.93 -19.46 -4.83
N ARG A 134 -11.67 -19.27 -4.45
CA ARG A 134 -11.19 -18.52 -3.26
C ARG A 134 -10.85 -17.06 -3.54
N ARG A 135 -10.48 -16.70 -4.77
CA ARG A 135 -10.13 -15.32 -5.14
C ARG A 135 -11.22 -14.70 -6.02
N ARG A 136 -11.49 -15.33 -7.17
CA ARG A 136 -12.36 -14.79 -8.23
C ARG A 136 -13.76 -14.40 -7.74
N SER A 137 -14.45 -15.31 -7.07
CA SER A 137 -15.82 -15.07 -6.59
C SER A 137 -15.93 -13.89 -5.62
N TYR A 138 -14.92 -13.68 -4.77
CA TYR A 138 -14.92 -12.55 -3.83
C TYR A 138 -14.71 -11.22 -4.54
N LEU A 139 -13.82 -11.14 -5.53
CA LEU A 139 -13.62 -9.93 -6.34
C LEU A 139 -14.86 -9.56 -7.20
N VAL A 140 -15.61 -10.55 -7.69
CA VAL A 140 -16.92 -10.31 -8.32
C VAL A 140 -17.87 -9.67 -7.31
N LEU A 141 -18.06 -10.31 -6.15
CA LEU A 141 -19.02 -9.88 -5.13
C LEU A 141 -18.68 -8.52 -4.50
N SER A 142 -17.40 -8.26 -4.21
CA SER A 142 -16.96 -6.99 -3.64
C SER A 142 -17.14 -5.85 -4.63
N GLY A 143 -16.80 -6.05 -5.91
CA GLY A 143 -17.03 -5.05 -6.96
C GLY A 143 -18.52 -4.73 -7.16
N LEU A 144 -19.40 -5.74 -7.16
CA LEU A 144 -20.85 -5.54 -7.23
C LEU A 144 -21.39 -4.81 -6.00
N LEU A 145 -20.88 -5.12 -4.80
CA LEU A 145 -21.28 -4.47 -3.54
C LEU A 145 -20.86 -2.99 -3.49
N GLY A 146 -19.66 -2.68 -3.99
CA GLY A 146 -19.16 -1.30 -4.11
C GLY A 146 -19.94 -0.50 -5.14
N ALA A 147 -20.25 -1.09 -6.29
CA ALA A 147 -21.08 -0.47 -7.31
C ALA A 147 -22.49 -0.14 -6.77
N LEU A 148 -23.10 -1.07 -6.02
CA LEU A 148 -24.39 -0.85 -5.37
C LEU A 148 -24.33 0.26 -4.32
N SER A 149 -23.28 0.32 -3.50
CA SER A 149 -23.07 1.39 -2.51
C SER A 149 -23.05 2.78 -3.16
N TRP A 150 -22.22 2.97 -4.19
CA TRP A 150 -22.10 4.26 -4.86
C TRP A 150 -23.34 4.60 -5.71
N PHE A 151 -24.01 3.59 -6.29
CA PHE A 151 -25.29 3.79 -6.98
C PHE A 151 -26.39 4.27 -6.01
N LEU A 152 -26.47 3.72 -4.80
CA LEU A 152 -27.40 4.18 -3.77
C LEU A 152 -27.08 5.61 -3.32
N MET A 153 -25.80 5.94 -3.11
CA MET A 153 -25.34 7.33 -2.85
C MET A 153 -25.72 8.31 -3.97
N ALA A 154 -25.75 7.86 -5.23
CA ALA A 154 -26.15 8.69 -6.36
C ALA A 154 -27.67 8.92 -6.46
N THR A 155 -28.50 8.06 -5.89
CA THR A 155 -29.93 7.96 -6.26
C THR A 155 -30.94 8.01 -5.11
N VAL A 156 -30.70 7.36 -3.97
CA VAL A 156 -31.72 7.09 -2.92
C VAL A 156 -31.29 7.60 -1.54
N VAL A 157 -30.01 7.86 -1.33
CA VAL A 157 -29.51 8.35 -0.04
C VAL A 157 -29.73 9.86 0.07
N ASP A 158 -30.60 10.26 1.01
CA ASP A 158 -30.86 11.66 1.40
C ASP A 158 -30.70 11.90 2.91
N SER A 159 -30.04 10.98 3.64
CA SER A 159 -29.92 11.06 5.11
C SER A 159 -28.54 10.69 5.64
N LYS A 160 -28.13 11.27 6.79
CA LYS A 160 -26.81 11.04 7.39
C LYS A 160 -26.54 9.59 7.79
N TYR A 161 -27.57 8.86 8.23
CA TYR A 161 -27.46 7.43 8.54
C TYR A 161 -27.39 6.57 7.26
N GLY A 162 -28.16 6.91 6.22
CA GLY A 162 -28.06 6.25 4.92
C GLY A 162 -26.69 6.45 4.27
N ALA A 163 -26.13 7.66 4.39
CA ALA A 163 -24.80 8.00 3.90
C ALA A 163 -23.72 7.22 4.63
N ALA A 164 -23.70 7.28 5.98
CA ALA A 164 -22.76 6.50 6.79
C ALA A 164 -22.84 4.99 6.48
N PHE A 165 -24.04 4.44 6.30
CA PHE A 165 -24.22 3.03 5.95
C PHE A 165 -23.72 2.69 4.54
N CYS A 166 -24.00 3.53 3.53
CA CYS A 166 -23.54 3.27 2.16
C CYS A 166 -22.02 3.45 2.03
N ILE A 167 -21.43 4.48 2.64
CA ILE A 167 -19.98 4.70 2.66
C ILE A 167 -19.29 3.54 3.41
N LEU A 168 -19.85 3.04 4.51
CA LEU A 168 -19.38 1.82 5.19
C LEU A 168 -19.40 0.59 4.26
N ILE A 169 -20.45 0.39 3.46
CA ILE A 169 -20.53 -0.72 2.50
C ILE A 169 -19.51 -0.56 1.36
N GLY A 170 -19.31 0.66 0.85
CA GLY A 170 -18.30 0.95 -0.17
C GLY A 170 -16.89 0.70 0.37
N SER A 171 -16.62 1.18 1.59
CA SER A 171 -15.38 0.94 2.34
C SER A 171 -15.12 -0.56 2.56
N LEU A 172 -16.15 -1.34 2.93
CA LEU A 172 -16.10 -2.80 3.06
C LEU A 172 -15.79 -3.49 1.74
N SER A 173 -16.42 -3.06 0.64
CA SER A 173 -16.14 -3.53 -0.71
C SER A 173 -14.66 -3.33 -1.09
N VAL A 174 -14.11 -2.14 -0.87
CA VAL A 174 -12.71 -1.84 -1.18
C VAL A 174 -11.76 -2.63 -0.27
N ALA A 175 -11.97 -2.60 1.05
CA ALA A 175 -11.12 -3.29 2.02
C ALA A 175 -11.13 -4.82 1.85
N PHE A 176 -12.22 -5.42 1.36
CA PHE A 176 -12.24 -6.85 1.03
C PHE A 176 -11.49 -7.12 -0.29
N SER A 177 -11.72 -6.31 -1.33
CA SER A 177 -11.05 -6.45 -2.63
C SER A 177 -9.52 -6.35 -2.50
N ASP A 178 -9.09 -5.37 -1.71
CA ASP A 178 -7.70 -5.07 -1.36
C ASP A 178 -6.98 -6.31 -0.79
N VAL A 179 -7.53 -6.92 0.26
CA VAL A 179 -6.91 -8.09 0.91
C VAL A 179 -6.87 -9.31 -0.02
N VAL A 180 -7.88 -9.50 -0.87
CA VAL A 180 -7.88 -10.62 -1.85
C VAL A 180 -6.80 -10.42 -2.91
N VAL A 181 -6.54 -9.19 -3.35
CA VAL A 181 -5.48 -8.88 -4.33
C VAL A 181 -4.10 -8.89 -3.69
N ASP A 182 -3.92 -8.37 -2.48
CA ASP A 182 -2.67 -8.48 -1.71
C ASP A 182 -2.25 -9.95 -1.56
N SER A 183 -3.21 -10.84 -1.21
CA SER A 183 -2.98 -12.29 -1.18
C SER A 183 -2.54 -12.85 -2.53
N MET A 184 -3.16 -12.45 -3.64
CA MET A 184 -2.76 -12.89 -5.00
C MET A 184 -1.35 -12.40 -5.39
N VAL A 185 -0.96 -11.18 -4.98
CA VAL A 185 0.39 -10.64 -5.21
C VAL A 185 1.43 -11.48 -4.45
N VAL A 186 1.16 -11.81 -3.19
CA VAL A 186 2.07 -12.66 -2.39
C VAL A 186 2.09 -14.11 -2.87
N GLU A 187 0.96 -14.65 -3.34
CA GLU A 187 0.89 -15.98 -3.95
C GLU A 187 1.76 -16.09 -5.22
N ARG A 188 1.88 -15.02 -6.03
CA ARG A 188 2.78 -14.99 -7.20
C ARG A 188 4.23 -14.60 -6.88
N ALA A 189 4.47 -13.81 -5.84
CA ALA A 189 5.83 -13.51 -5.38
C ALA A 189 6.54 -14.76 -4.82
N ARG A 190 5.78 -15.76 -4.34
CA ARG A 190 6.30 -17.02 -3.80
C ARG A 190 6.75 -17.98 -4.91
N GLY A 191 8.05 -17.97 -5.19
CA GLY A 191 8.71 -18.86 -6.17
C GLY A 191 9.36 -18.11 -7.33
N GLU A 192 9.06 -16.83 -7.47
CA GLU A 192 9.71 -15.91 -8.40
C GLU A 192 11.02 -15.32 -7.82
N SER A 193 11.82 -14.68 -8.67
CA SER A 193 13.03 -13.99 -8.19
C SER A 193 12.67 -12.77 -7.32
N GLN A 194 13.55 -12.41 -6.39
CA GLN A 194 13.37 -11.21 -5.55
C GLN A 194 13.23 -9.92 -6.38
N SER A 195 13.85 -9.86 -7.57
CA SER A 195 13.71 -8.77 -8.53
C SER A 195 12.34 -8.76 -9.22
N MET A 196 11.76 -9.92 -9.54
CA MET A 196 10.41 -10.04 -10.10
C MET A 196 9.34 -9.71 -9.04
N SER A 197 9.52 -10.18 -7.80
CA SER A 197 8.68 -9.82 -6.65
C SER A 197 8.61 -8.31 -6.43
N GLY A 198 9.76 -7.62 -6.41
CA GLY A 198 9.82 -6.16 -6.33
C GLY A 198 9.21 -5.44 -7.55
N SER A 199 9.36 -6.01 -8.74
CA SER A 199 8.72 -5.49 -9.98
C SER A 199 7.20 -5.62 -9.94
N LEU A 200 6.67 -6.73 -9.41
CA LEU A 200 5.23 -6.94 -9.22
C LEU A 200 4.65 -5.95 -8.21
N GLN A 201 5.32 -5.73 -7.08
CA GLN A 201 4.92 -4.68 -6.13
C GLN A 201 4.96 -3.28 -6.76
N SER A 202 5.99 -2.97 -7.55
CA SER A 202 6.11 -1.70 -8.29
C SER A 202 4.96 -1.48 -9.28
N LEU A 203 4.55 -2.53 -10.01
CA LEU A 203 3.37 -2.49 -10.89
C LEU A 203 2.08 -2.20 -10.11
N CYS A 204 1.91 -2.81 -8.93
CA CYS A 204 0.73 -2.63 -8.08
C CYS A 204 0.61 -1.20 -7.55
N TRP A 205 1.63 -0.73 -6.81
CA TRP A 205 1.65 0.63 -6.26
C TRP A 205 1.69 1.71 -7.35
N GLY A 206 2.37 1.45 -8.46
CA GLY A 206 2.37 2.32 -9.64
C GLY A 206 0.98 2.45 -10.28
N SER A 207 0.24 1.36 -10.41
CA SER A 207 -1.13 1.37 -10.94
C SER A 207 -2.09 2.15 -10.02
N SER A 208 -1.97 1.97 -8.71
CA SER A 208 -2.73 2.75 -7.71
C SER A 208 -2.38 4.25 -7.77
N ALA A 209 -1.09 4.60 -7.85
CA ALA A 209 -0.67 6.00 -8.00
C ALA A 209 -1.19 6.64 -9.31
N CYS A 210 -1.17 5.92 -10.44
CA CYS A 210 -1.79 6.38 -11.68
C CYS A 210 -3.29 6.62 -11.53
N GLY A 211 -4.01 5.71 -10.85
CA GLY A 211 -5.43 5.88 -10.55
C GLY A 211 -5.70 7.11 -9.66
N GLY A 212 -4.88 7.31 -8.62
CA GLY A 212 -4.95 8.45 -7.71
C GLY A 212 -4.73 9.79 -8.41
N ILE A 213 -3.80 9.87 -9.37
CA ILE A 213 -3.57 11.09 -10.18
C ILE A 213 -4.79 11.40 -11.06
N VAL A 214 -5.40 10.39 -11.70
CA VAL A 214 -6.63 10.55 -12.49
C VAL A 214 -7.80 11.01 -11.61
N SER A 215 -7.99 10.36 -10.45
CA SER A 215 -8.95 10.74 -9.41
C SER A 215 -8.78 12.22 -9.02
N SER A 216 -7.57 12.63 -8.66
CA SER A 216 -7.28 13.99 -8.22
C SER A 216 -7.55 15.03 -9.32
N TYR A 217 -7.19 14.74 -10.57
CA TYR A 217 -7.46 15.63 -11.71
C TYR A 217 -8.96 15.85 -11.97
N PHE A 218 -9.76 14.78 -11.96
CA PHE A 218 -11.19 14.87 -12.33
C PHE A 218 -12.14 15.12 -11.15
N SER A 219 -11.75 14.85 -9.90
CA SER A 219 -12.64 14.94 -8.73
C SER A 219 -13.24 16.34 -8.56
N GLY A 220 -12.42 17.39 -8.63
CA GLY A 220 -12.87 18.77 -8.48
C GLY A 220 -13.77 19.24 -9.62
N SER A 221 -13.33 19.03 -10.86
CA SER A 221 -14.04 19.49 -12.06
C SER A 221 -15.38 18.76 -12.27
N LEU A 222 -15.47 17.48 -11.92
CA LEU A 222 -16.76 16.76 -12.00
C LEU A 222 -17.73 17.18 -10.87
N VAL A 223 -17.24 17.44 -9.65
CA VAL A 223 -18.11 17.97 -8.58
C VAL A 223 -18.62 19.37 -8.93
N GLU A 224 -17.78 20.25 -9.49
CA GLU A 224 -18.18 21.63 -9.81
C GLU A 224 -19.15 21.72 -11.00
N VAL A 225 -18.97 20.89 -12.05
CA VAL A 225 -19.80 20.95 -13.26
C VAL A 225 -21.07 20.08 -13.18
N TYR A 226 -21.01 18.91 -12.54
CA TYR A 226 -22.11 17.93 -12.55
C TYR A 226 -22.71 17.62 -11.17
N GLY A 227 -22.13 18.14 -10.09
CA GLY A 227 -22.59 17.91 -8.71
C GLY A 227 -22.25 16.52 -8.15
N VAL A 228 -22.28 16.41 -6.83
CA VAL A 228 -21.80 15.24 -6.07
C VAL A 228 -22.50 13.91 -6.44
N ARG A 229 -23.82 13.93 -6.70
CA ARG A 229 -24.59 12.72 -7.06
C ARG A 229 -24.16 12.14 -8.41
N SER A 230 -23.85 12.99 -9.38
CA SER A 230 -23.31 12.57 -10.68
C SER A 230 -21.93 11.93 -10.53
N VAL A 231 -21.09 12.46 -9.64
CA VAL A 231 -19.78 11.86 -9.31
C VAL A 231 -19.97 10.48 -8.67
N PHE A 232 -20.88 10.30 -7.71
CA PHE A 232 -21.19 8.97 -7.16
C PHE A 232 -21.70 8.01 -8.24
N GLY A 233 -22.49 8.49 -9.21
CA GLY A 233 -22.93 7.69 -10.37
C GLY A 233 -21.79 7.23 -11.27
N VAL A 234 -20.78 8.08 -11.50
CA VAL A 234 -19.55 7.70 -12.22
C VAL A 234 -18.71 6.73 -11.39
N THR A 235 -18.52 7.01 -10.10
CA THR A 235 -17.79 6.13 -9.17
C THR A 235 -18.41 4.73 -9.12
N ALA A 236 -19.74 4.59 -9.18
CA ALA A 236 -20.42 3.30 -9.18
C ALA A 236 -20.01 2.37 -10.34
N LEU A 237 -19.49 2.91 -11.44
CA LEU A 237 -18.98 2.11 -12.56
C LEU A 237 -17.57 1.55 -12.30
N LEU A 238 -16.78 2.15 -11.41
CA LEU A 238 -15.39 1.77 -11.17
C LEU A 238 -15.27 0.39 -10.47
N PRO A 239 -16.04 0.05 -9.42
CA PRO A 239 -16.04 -1.30 -8.85
C PRO A 239 -16.53 -2.39 -9.81
N LEU A 240 -17.34 -2.06 -10.83
CA LEU A 240 -17.72 -3.01 -11.88
C LEU A 240 -16.51 -3.41 -12.75
N ILE A 241 -15.49 -2.55 -12.86
CA ILE A 241 -14.21 -2.91 -13.50
C ILE A 241 -13.52 -4.01 -12.69
N THR A 242 -13.45 -3.91 -11.35
CA THR A 242 -12.96 -4.97 -10.46
C THR A 242 -13.71 -6.29 -10.69
N SER A 243 -15.04 -6.26 -10.72
CA SER A 243 -15.85 -7.45 -11.03
C SER A 243 -15.54 -8.02 -12.41
N ALA A 244 -15.37 -7.18 -13.43
CA ALA A 244 -15.09 -7.61 -14.80
C ALA A 244 -13.67 -8.21 -14.96
N VAL A 245 -12.63 -7.56 -14.44
CA VAL A 245 -11.25 -8.05 -14.56
C VAL A 245 -10.99 -9.29 -13.70
N SER A 246 -11.76 -9.50 -12.63
CA SER A 246 -11.72 -10.75 -11.86
C SER A 246 -12.05 -11.99 -12.72
N LEU A 247 -12.79 -11.84 -13.82
CA LEU A 247 -13.10 -12.93 -14.74
C LEU A 247 -11.89 -13.36 -15.59
N LEU A 248 -10.84 -12.54 -15.65
CA LEU A 248 -9.57 -12.87 -16.32
C LEU A 248 -8.63 -13.70 -15.43
N VAL A 249 -8.86 -13.68 -14.11
CA VAL A 249 -8.05 -14.42 -13.12
C VAL A 249 -8.23 -15.91 -13.33
N LYS A 250 -7.14 -16.60 -13.70
CA LYS A 250 -7.12 -18.05 -13.87
C LYS A 250 -6.92 -18.71 -12.51
N GLU A 251 -8.03 -19.05 -11.89
CA GLU A 251 -8.06 -19.84 -10.67
C GLU A 251 -8.59 -21.25 -10.98
N ASP A 252 -7.82 -22.28 -10.63
CA ASP A 252 -8.26 -23.68 -10.78
C ASP A 252 -9.39 -23.99 -9.77
N PRO A 253 -10.55 -24.55 -10.19
CA PRO A 253 -11.66 -24.74 -9.27
C PRO A 253 -11.31 -25.78 -8.21
N VAL A 254 -11.60 -25.45 -6.94
CA VAL A 254 -11.27 -26.29 -5.78
C VAL A 254 -12.24 -27.48 -5.69
N HIS A 255 -11.93 -28.56 -6.42
CA HIS A 255 -12.70 -29.80 -6.47
C HIS A 255 -12.56 -30.66 -5.19
N GLY A 256 -12.86 -30.06 -4.03
CA GLY A 256 -13.05 -30.79 -2.77
C GLY A 256 -14.47 -31.41 -2.69
N PRO A 257 -14.65 -32.54 -1.99
CA PRO A 257 -15.94 -33.21 -1.90
C PRO A 257 -16.95 -32.41 -1.06
N ALA A 258 -17.90 -31.75 -1.73
CA ALA A 258 -18.95 -30.95 -1.10
C ALA A 258 -19.99 -31.83 -0.36
N ARG A 259 -19.69 -32.32 0.86
CA ARG A 259 -20.66 -33.08 1.68
C ARG A 259 -20.45 -33.03 3.20
N GLY A 260 -20.67 -31.86 3.79
CA GLY A 260 -21.36 -31.68 5.09
C GLY A 260 -20.78 -32.20 6.41
N LEU A 261 -19.83 -33.13 6.45
CA LEU A 261 -19.26 -33.69 7.68
C LEU A 261 -17.73 -33.54 7.72
N SER A 262 -17.17 -33.45 8.93
CA SER A 262 -15.73 -33.26 9.24
C SER A 262 -15.09 -31.91 8.89
N LEU A 263 -15.74 -31.06 8.08
CA LEU A 263 -15.26 -29.71 7.74
C LEU A 263 -15.42 -28.65 8.86
N GLY A 264 -15.98 -29.03 10.02
CA GLY A 264 -16.05 -28.17 11.20
C GLY A 264 -14.74 -28.18 12.00
N ASN A 265 -14.50 -29.26 12.74
CA ASN A 265 -13.48 -29.28 13.79
C ASN A 265 -12.03 -29.12 13.27
N GLY A 266 -11.61 -29.89 12.25
CA GLY A 266 -10.22 -29.84 11.76
C GLY A 266 -9.86 -28.50 11.08
N PHE A 267 -10.84 -27.89 10.43
CA PHE A 267 -10.71 -26.55 9.84
C PHE A 267 -10.72 -25.46 10.93
N PHE A 268 -11.64 -25.54 11.91
CA PHE A 268 -11.66 -24.60 13.04
C PHE A 268 -10.36 -24.69 13.87
N GLU A 269 -9.83 -25.89 14.11
CA GLU A 269 -8.52 -26.09 14.75
C GLU A 269 -7.37 -25.46 13.95
N SER A 270 -7.33 -25.63 12.62
CA SER A 270 -6.33 -24.98 11.77
C SER A 270 -6.46 -23.45 11.78
N SER A 271 -7.69 -22.94 11.70
CA SER A 271 -8.01 -21.50 11.76
C SER A 271 -7.57 -20.88 13.08
N LYS A 272 -7.96 -21.53 14.19
CA LYS A 272 -7.58 -21.21 15.56
C LYS A 272 -6.06 -21.28 15.75
N LYS A 273 -5.38 -22.25 15.13
CA LYS A 273 -3.92 -22.35 15.12
C LYS A 273 -3.27 -21.16 14.40
N SER A 274 -3.74 -20.77 13.22
CA SER A 274 -3.26 -19.56 12.52
C SER A 274 -3.50 -18.27 13.32
N ILE A 275 -4.67 -18.13 13.96
CA ILE A 275 -4.96 -16.99 14.85
C ILE A 275 -4.06 -16.99 16.08
N ILE A 276 -3.79 -18.16 16.69
CA ILE A 276 -2.86 -18.31 17.82
C ILE A 276 -1.41 -18.01 17.40
N GLN A 277 -0.99 -18.41 16.20
CA GLN A 277 0.34 -18.09 15.65
C GLN A 277 0.50 -16.60 15.37
N LEU A 278 -0.51 -15.96 14.74
CA LEU A 278 -0.54 -14.52 14.51
C LEU A 278 -0.51 -13.75 15.85
N TRP A 279 -1.34 -14.14 16.82
CA TRP A 279 -1.37 -13.53 18.16
C TRP A 279 -0.07 -13.77 18.94
N GLY A 280 0.57 -14.92 18.75
CA GLY A 280 1.90 -15.22 19.30
C GLY A 280 2.98 -14.32 18.71
N ALA A 281 2.96 -14.09 17.40
CA ALA A 281 3.89 -13.18 16.72
C ALA A 281 3.65 -11.71 17.11
N VAL A 282 2.40 -11.25 17.11
CA VAL A 282 2.02 -9.89 17.55
C VAL A 282 2.40 -9.61 19.01
N LYS A 283 2.46 -10.65 19.86
CA LYS A 283 2.94 -10.57 21.25
C LYS A 283 4.45 -10.53 21.43
N GLN A 284 5.26 -10.82 20.41
CA GLN A 284 6.72 -10.74 20.54
C GLN A 284 7.14 -9.28 20.77
N PRO A 285 8.02 -8.94 21.74
CA PRO A 285 8.38 -7.55 22.02
C PRO A 285 8.91 -6.79 20.80
N ASN A 286 9.70 -7.46 19.95
CA ASN A 286 10.26 -6.92 18.71
C ASN A 286 9.19 -6.51 17.67
N VAL A 287 7.98 -7.05 17.79
CA VAL A 287 6.80 -6.74 16.97
C VAL A 287 5.90 -5.75 17.71
N PHE A 288 5.58 -6.04 18.96
CA PHE A 288 4.60 -5.30 19.76
C PHE A 288 5.03 -3.84 19.97
N LEU A 289 6.30 -3.61 20.33
CA LEU A 289 6.77 -2.26 20.68
C LEU A 289 6.80 -1.32 19.45
N PRO A 290 7.31 -1.73 18.26
CA PRO A 290 7.21 -0.90 17.06
C PRO A 290 5.77 -0.73 16.56
N THR A 291 4.93 -1.77 16.66
CA THR A 291 3.51 -1.70 16.27
C THR A 291 2.73 -0.73 17.16
N LEU A 292 2.98 -0.75 18.48
CA LEU A 292 2.41 0.19 19.44
C LEU A 292 2.88 1.63 19.16
N PHE A 293 4.16 1.83 18.80
CA PHE A 293 4.64 3.15 18.38
C PHE A 293 3.91 3.67 17.14
N ILE A 294 3.76 2.85 16.09
CA ILE A 294 3.02 3.22 14.87
C ILE A 294 1.56 3.57 15.22
N PHE A 295 0.89 2.75 16.03
CA PHE A 295 -0.48 3.01 16.47
C PHE A 295 -0.60 4.35 17.22
N LEU A 296 0.25 4.60 18.22
CA LEU A 296 0.22 5.83 19.02
C LEU A 296 0.60 7.06 18.21
N PHE A 297 1.43 6.92 17.17
CA PHE A 297 1.74 8.00 16.25
C PHE A 297 0.53 8.36 15.37
N GLN A 298 -0.09 7.36 14.75
CA GLN A 298 -1.26 7.55 13.88
C GLN A 298 -2.50 8.02 14.68
N ALA A 299 -2.59 7.68 15.97
CA ALA A 299 -3.66 8.12 16.89
C ALA A 299 -3.50 9.56 17.41
N THR A 300 -2.59 10.36 16.85
CA THR A 300 -2.48 11.79 17.19
C THR A 300 -3.64 12.57 16.56
N PRO A 301 -4.34 13.46 17.30
CA PRO A 301 -5.58 14.09 16.83
C PRO A 301 -5.37 15.04 15.64
N GLN A 302 -6.26 14.94 14.65
CA GLN A 302 -6.15 15.69 13.39
C GLN A 302 -7.31 16.69 13.20
N SER A 303 -7.02 17.86 12.61
CA SER A 303 -7.99 18.94 12.38
C SER A 303 -8.63 18.93 10.99
N GLY A 304 -8.37 17.91 10.16
CA GLY A 304 -8.62 17.91 8.71
C GLY A 304 -10.05 18.32 8.30
N SER A 305 -11.08 17.79 8.98
CA SER A 305 -12.48 18.17 8.72
C SER A 305 -12.74 19.65 9.02
N ALA A 306 -12.27 20.17 10.16
CA ALA A 306 -12.43 21.58 10.52
C ALA A 306 -11.70 22.52 9.54
N THR A 307 -10.51 22.11 9.08
CA THR A 307 -9.77 22.83 8.02
C THR A 307 -10.51 22.80 6.69
N PHE A 308 -11.09 21.66 6.27
CA PHE A 308 -11.89 21.56 5.04
C PHE A 308 -13.10 22.52 5.06
N PHE A 309 -13.84 22.57 6.16
CA PHE A 309 -14.96 23.52 6.31
C PHE A 309 -14.48 24.98 6.32
N PHE A 310 -13.30 25.29 6.87
CA PHE A 310 -12.75 26.65 6.84
C PHE A 310 -12.37 27.10 5.42
N ILE A 311 -11.62 26.29 4.67
CA ILE A 311 -11.18 26.66 3.31
C ILE A 311 -12.35 26.77 2.33
N THR A 312 -13.43 26.01 2.55
CA THR A 312 -14.65 26.08 1.72
C THR A 312 -15.60 27.20 2.15
N ASN A 313 -16.04 27.25 3.41
CA ASN A 313 -17.05 28.24 3.85
C ASN A 313 -16.48 29.64 4.11
N LYS A 314 -15.22 29.77 4.52
CA LYS A 314 -14.62 31.05 4.96
C LYS A 314 -13.55 31.60 4.02
N LEU A 315 -12.89 30.75 3.22
CA LEU A 315 -12.03 31.20 2.10
C LEU A 315 -12.69 31.07 0.72
N GLY A 316 -13.80 30.34 0.59
CA GLY A 316 -14.56 30.24 -0.67
C GLY A 316 -13.91 29.37 -1.75
N PHE A 317 -13.00 28.46 -1.39
CA PHE A 317 -12.31 27.62 -2.37
C PHE A 317 -13.29 26.67 -3.08
N THR A 318 -13.28 26.70 -4.42
CA THR A 318 -14.20 25.91 -5.25
C THR A 318 -13.82 24.41 -5.28
N PRO A 319 -14.74 23.50 -5.66
CA PRO A 319 -14.41 22.10 -5.83
C PRO A 319 -13.29 21.87 -6.86
N GLU A 320 -13.26 22.59 -7.99
CA GLU A 320 -12.17 22.49 -8.97
C GLU A 320 -10.83 22.89 -8.35
N PHE A 321 -10.78 23.98 -7.57
CA PHE A 321 -9.55 24.38 -6.88
C PHE A 321 -9.05 23.29 -5.92
N LEU A 322 -9.95 22.65 -5.15
CA LEU A 322 -9.58 21.55 -4.26
C LEU A 322 -9.16 20.26 -5.01
N GLY A 323 -9.73 19.99 -6.18
CA GLY A 323 -9.25 18.92 -7.07
C GLY A 323 -7.85 19.20 -7.61
N ARG A 324 -7.61 20.42 -8.10
CA ARG A 324 -6.27 20.88 -8.52
C ARG A 324 -5.27 20.83 -7.36
N LEU A 325 -5.69 21.15 -6.13
CA LEU A 325 -4.87 21.01 -4.93
C LEU A 325 -4.52 19.54 -4.65
N LYS A 326 -5.50 18.62 -4.70
CA LYS A 326 -5.27 17.17 -4.63
C LYS A 326 -4.32 16.65 -5.70
N LEU A 327 -4.35 17.22 -6.91
CA LEU A 327 -3.42 16.86 -7.99
C LEU A 327 -1.98 17.29 -7.64
N VAL A 328 -1.81 18.51 -7.13
CA VAL A 328 -0.49 18.99 -6.66
C VAL A 328 0.04 18.09 -5.54
N THR A 329 -0.78 17.72 -4.55
CA THR A 329 -0.35 16.81 -3.47
C THR A 329 -0.07 15.39 -3.96
N SER A 330 -0.82 14.89 -4.97
CA SER A 330 -0.56 13.59 -5.62
C SER A 330 0.79 13.55 -6.35
N VAL A 331 1.22 14.66 -6.97
CA VAL A 331 2.55 14.77 -7.59
C VAL A 331 3.63 14.97 -6.51
N ALA A 332 3.34 15.73 -5.46
CA ALA A 332 4.24 15.98 -4.34
C ALA A 332 4.57 14.70 -3.55
N SER A 333 3.63 13.77 -3.41
CA SER A 333 3.89 12.48 -2.75
C SER A 333 4.95 11.66 -3.48
N LEU A 334 4.94 11.64 -4.83
CA LEU A 334 5.99 10.99 -5.64
C LEU A 334 7.37 11.62 -5.39
N ILE A 335 7.44 12.94 -5.21
CA ILE A 335 8.67 13.64 -4.80
C ILE A 335 9.12 13.19 -3.40
N GLY A 336 8.19 12.98 -2.46
CA GLY A 336 8.47 12.40 -1.15
C GLY A 336 9.03 10.97 -1.21
N VAL A 337 8.50 10.12 -2.10
CA VAL A 337 9.03 8.76 -2.36
C VAL A 337 10.44 8.81 -2.96
N ALA A 338 10.70 9.74 -3.88
CA ALA A 338 12.02 9.94 -4.47
C ALA A 338 13.03 10.46 -3.43
N LEU A 339 12.63 11.44 -2.60
CA LEU A 339 13.42 11.99 -1.50
C LEU A 339 13.79 10.89 -0.48
N TYR A 340 12.83 10.03 -0.11
CA TYR A 340 13.09 8.91 0.78
C TYR A 340 14.12 7.94 0.19
N ASN A 341 13.88 7.46 -1.03
CA ASN A 341 14.75 6.45 -1.65
C ASN A 341 16.16 6.97 -1.98
N GLY A 342 16.29 8.25 -2.36
CA GLY A 342 17.58 8.87 -2.67
C GLY A 342 18.42 9.20 -1.43
N PHE A 343 17.80 9.70 -0.35
CA PHE A 343 18.52 10.30 0.77
C PHE A 343 18.22 9.68 2.14
N LEU A 344 16.94 9.40 2.46
CA LEU A 344 16.55 8.97 3.80
C LEU A 344 16.72 7.46 4.04
N LYS A 345 16.72 6.63 2.99
CA LYS A 345 16.85 5.16 3.09
C LYS A 345 18.11 4.68 3.82
N LYS A 346 19.16 5.52 3.89
CA LYS A 346 20.42 5.25 4.62
C LYS A 346 20.48 5.85 6.04
N VAL A 347 19.40 6.49 6.50
CA VAL A 347 19.34 7.16 7.80
C VAL A 347 18.65 6.23 8.82
N PRO A 348 19.15 6.06 10.05
CA PRO A 348 18.51 5.23 11.07
C PRO A 348 17.04 5.63 11.30
N LEU A 349 16.14 4.66 11.37
CA LEU A 349 14.68 4.86 11.40
C LEU A 349 14.28 5.83 12.51
N ARG A 350 14.77 5.61 13.73
CA ARG A 350 14.54 6.49 14.90
C ARG A 350 14.89 7.96 14.62
N LYS A 351 15.94 8.23 13.83
CA LYS A 351 16.37 9.58 13.46
C LYS A 351 15.49 10.17 12.36
N ILE A 352 14.99 9.36 11.41
CA ILE A 352 13.99 9.81 10.43
C ILE A 352 12.72 10.26 11.16
N PHE A 353 12.13 9.41 12.01
CA PHE A 353 10.92 9.74 12.76
C PHE A 353 11.12 11.00 13.62
N LEU A 354 12.23 11.13 14.36
CA LEU A 354 12.53 12.33 15.15
C LEU A 354 12.55 13.61 14.30
N VAL A 355 13.33 13.63 13.22
CA VAL A 355 13.54 14.83 12.40
C VAL A 355 12.30 15.19 11.61
N THR A 356 11.65 14.21 10.97
CA THR A 356 10.42 14.43 10.18
C THR A 356 9.25 14.88 11.04
N THR A 357 9.11 14.40 12.27
CA THR A 357 8.03 14.84 13.17
C THR A 357 8.25 16.26 13.70
N ILE A 358 9.49 16.63 14.06
CA ILE A 358 9.82 18.00 14.49
C ILE A 358 9.61 18.98 13.33
N ILE A 359 10.12 18.65 12.14
CA ILE A 359 9.91 19.46 10.93
C ILE A 359 8.42 19.50 10.55
N GLY A 360 7.69 18.39 10.68
CA GLY A 360 6.26 18.29 10.37
C GLY A 360 5.36 19.08 11.32
N SER A 361 5.67 19.10 12.62
CA SER A 361 4.97 19.95 13.59
C SER A 361 5.26 21.44 13.37
N ALA A 362 6.52 21.79 13.07
CA ALA A 362 6.91 23.16 12.75
C ALA A 362 6.28 23.65 11.43
N LEU A 363 6.21 22.78 10.42
CA LEU A 363 5.55 23.08 9.15
C LEU A 363 4.04 23.09 9.29
N GLY A 364 3.37 22.14 9.95
CA GLY A 364 1.91 22.16 10.12
C GLY A 364 1.40 23.37 10.92
N MET A 365 2.29 24.06 11.65
CA MET A 365 2.02 25.35 12.29
C MET A 365 1.81 26.51 11.30
N THR A 366 2.25 26.39 10.03
CA THR A 366 1.97 27.36 8.95
C THR A 366 0.47 27.55 8.72
N GLN A 367 -0.35 26.52 8.95
CA GLN A 367 -1.80 26.58 8.77
C GLN A 367 -2.45 27.61 9.71
N VAL A 368 -1.82 27.89 10.86
CA VAL A 368 -2.21 29.00 11.74
C VAL A 368 -2.04 30.35 11.05
N LEU A 369 -1.04 30.52 10.18
CA LEU A 369 -0.82 31.75 9.40
C LEU A 369 -1.93 31.98 8.37
N LEU A 370 -2.47 30.90 7.77
CA LEU A 370 -3.63 30.96 6.88
C LEU A 370 -4.92 31.27 7.67
N VAL A 371 -5.17 30.54 8.77
CA VAL A 371 -6.39 30.70 9.59
C VAL A 371 -6.47 32.07 10.26
N THR A 372 -5.33 32.65 10.67
CA THR A 372 -5.26 34.03 11.19
C THR A 372 -5.20 35.11 10.10
N GLY A 373 -5.11 34.73 8.81
CA GLY A 373 -4.96 35.67 7.70
C GLY A 373 -3.63 36.43 7.68
N LEU A 374 -2.60 35.93 8.35
CA LEU A 374 -1.28 36.56 8.39
C LEU A 374 -0.54 36.45 7.05
N ASN A 375 -0.78 35.38 6.29
CA ASN A 375 -0.36 35.23 4.88
C ASN A 375 -0.72 36.47 4.04
N ARG A 376 -1.95 36.98 4.17
CA ARG A 376 -2.43 38.17 3.45
C ARG A 376 -1.75 39.46 3.90
N LYS A 377 -1.30 39.54 5.16
CA LYS A 377 -0.47 40.68 5.64
C LYS A 377 0.95 40.64 5.08
N PHE A 378 1.43 39.47 4.67
CA PHE A 378 2.67 39.32 3.89
C PHE A 378 2.45 39.45 2.36
N GLY A 379 1.24 39.79 1.91
CA GLY A 379 0.92 39.95 0.49
C GLY A 379 0.73 38.64 -0.29
N ILE A 380 0.68 37.49 0.39
CA ILE A 380 0.44 36.18 -0.21
C ILE A 380 -1.07 35.91 -0.20
N SER A 381 -1.63 35.49 -1.34
CA SER A 381 -3.05 35.12 -1.41
C SER A 381 -3.34 33.82 -0.66
N ASP A 382 -4.61 33.58 -0.32
CA ASP A 382 -5.01 32.39 0.42
C ASP A 382 -4.79 31.11 -0.41
N GLU A 383 -5.00 31.18 -1.72
CA GLU A 383 -4.83 30.09 -2.69
C GLU A 383 -3.35 29.70 -2.85
N TRP A 384 -2.48 30.68 -3.15
CA TRP A 384 -1.04 30.42 -3.34
C TRP A 384 -0.37 29.91 -2.06
N PHE A 385 -0.80 30.43 -0.89
CA PHE A 385 -0.35 29.89 0.39
C PHE A 385 -0.79 28.44 0.56
N SER A 386 -2.08 28.13 0.32
CA SER A 386 -2.62 26.77 0.46
C SER A 386 -1.95 25.76 -0.48
N ILE A 387 -1.64 26.14 -1.73
CA ILE A 387 -0.89 25.30 -2.68
C ILE A 387 0.52 25.00 -2.18
N GLY A 388 1.27 26.04 -1.79
CA GLY A 388 2.65 25.88 -1.31
C GLY A 388 2.74 25.05 -0.04
N ASP A 389 1.84 25.30 0.91
CA ASP A 389 1.76 24.57 2.18
C ASP A 389 1.41 23.09 1.97
N SER A 390 0.33 22.82 1.22
CA SER A 390 -0.13 21.45 0.95
C SER A 390 0.91 20.64 0.19
N LEU A 391 1.63 21.25 -0.76
CA LEU A 391 2.74 20.63 -1.48
C LEU A 391 3.85 20.20 -0.50
N ILE A 392 4.34 21.13 0.31
CA ILE A 392 5.45 20.89 1.26
C ILE A 392 5.07 19.81 2.28
N LEU A 393 3.87 19.90 2.88
CA LEU A 393 3.37 18.93 3.84
C LEU A 393 3.18 17.54 3.20
N SER A 394 2.81 17.46 1.92
CA SER A 394 2.63 16.18 1.20
C SER A 394 3.96 15.50 0.83
N VAL A 395 4.99 16.27 0.44
CA VAL A 395 6.36 15.72 0.28
C VAL A 395 6.83 15.11 1.60
N LEU A 396 6.66 15.85 2.71
CA LEU A 396 7.11 15.42 4.03
C LEU A 396 6.31 14.21 4.53
N GLY A 397 4.99 14.23 4.41
CA GLY A 397 4.10 13.15 4.83
C GLY A 397 4.37 11.84 4.11
N GLN A 398 4.62 11.88 2.79
CA GLN A 398 4.97 10.66 2.07
C GLN A 398 6.41 10.18 2.37
N ALA A 399 7.36 11.10 2.55
CA ALA A 399 8.71 10.76 3.00
C ALA A 399 8.73 10.15 4.43
N PHE A 400 7.73 10.48 5.26
CA PHE A 400 7.46 9.89 6.58
C PHE A 400 6.76 8.52 6.49
N PHE A 401 5.82 8.33 5.56
CA PHE A 401 5.07 7.08 5.43
C PHE A 401 5.93 5.90 4.93
N MET A 402 6.89 6.16 4.04
CA MET A 402 7.81 5.13 3.53
C MET A 402 8.57 4.35 4.63
N PRO A 403 9.16 4.99 5.66
CA PRO A 403 9.68 4.32 6.86
C PRO A 403 8.72 3.33 7.54
N VAL A 404 7.41 3.63 7.59
CA VAL A 404 6.41 2.76 8.23
C VAL A 404 6.26 1.46 7.43
N LEU A 405 6.18 1.55 6.11
CA LEU A 405 6.09 0.39 5.22
C LEU A 405 7.36 -0.50 5.30
N VAL A 406 8.55 0.12 5.30
CA VAL A 406 9.83 -0.60 5.40
C VAL A 406 9.98 -1.27 6.77
N LEU A 407 9.56 -0.60 7.85
CA LEU A 407 9.54 -1.17 9.19
C LEU A 407 8.56 -2.35 9.27
N ALA A 408 7.34 -2.20 8.75
CA ALA A 408 6.32 -3.26 8.73
C ALA A 408 6.82 -4.51 7.99
N ALA A 409 7.48 -4.34 6.84
CA ALA A 409 8.12 -5.45 6.12
C ALA A 409 9.25 -6.11 6.94
N ARG A 410 10.13 -5.32 7.58
CA ARG A 410 11.24 -5.83 8.42
C ARG A 410 10.78 -6.67 9.62
N ILE A 411 9.61 -6.39 10.20
CA ILE A 411 9.09 -7.14 11.36
C ILE A 411 8.16 -8.30 10.99
N CYS A 412 7.93 -8.58 9.69
CA CYS A 412 7.12 -9.72 9.25
C CYS A 412 7.83 -11.06 9.52
N PRO A 413 7.22 -12.01 10.26
CA PRO A 413 7.76 -13.35 10.43
C PRO A 413 7.60 -14.18 9.15
N LEU A 414 8.69 -14.85 8.75
CA LEU A 414 8.76 -15.69 7.56
C LEU A 414 7.57 -16.66 7.47
N GLY A 415 6.93 -16.72 6.31
CA GLY A 415 5.79 -17.59 6.00
C GLY A 415 4.42 -16.99 6.34
N MET A 416 4.31 -16.01 7.24
CA MET A 416 3.05 -15.32 7.57
C MET A 416 2.99 -13.86 7.08
N GLU A 417 3.96 -13.42 6.26
CA GLU A 417 4.14 -12.04 5.81
C GLU A 417 2.84 -11.33 5.41
N ALA A 418 2.03 -11.90 4.50
CA ALA A 418 0.79 -11.27 4.02
C ALA A 418 -0.21 -10.96 5.16
N THR A 419 -0.58 -11.99 5.93
CA THR A 419 -1.56 -11.87 7.03
C THR A 419 -1.06 -10.92 8.12
N PHE A 420 0.24 -10.95 8.39
CA PHE A 420 0.87 -10.13 9.39
C PHE A 420 1.01 -8.66 8.95
N PHE A 421 1.45 -8.41 7.71
CA PHE A 421 1.47 -7.07 7.10
C PHE A 421 0.06 -6.46 7.06
N ALA A 422 -0.96 -7.22 6.62
CA ALA A 422 -2.35 -6.78 6.66
C ALA A 422 -2.85 -6.47 8.09
N THR A 423 -2.34 -7.19 9.11
CA THR A 423 -2.61 -6.91 10.53
C THR A 423 -1.96 -5.60 10.97
N LEU A 424 -0.68 -5.37 10.64
CA LEU A 424 0.03 -4.12 10.95
C LEU A 424 -0.64 -2.91 10.29
N MET A 425 -1.00 -3.02 9.01
CA MET A 425 -1.70 -1.96 8.29
C MET A 425 -3.09 -1.69 8.89
N SER A 426 -3.80 -2.74 9.35
CA SER A 426 -5.09 -2.56 10.05
C SER A 426 -4.93 -1.82 11.37
N ILE A 427 -3.86 -2.09 12.13
CA ILE A 427 -3.54 -1.38 13.37
C ILE A 427 -3.17 0.08 13.07
N ALA A 428 -2.37 0.35 12.03
CA ALA A 428 -2.03 1.71 11.62
C ALA A 428 -3.27 2.52 11.16
N ASN A 429 -4.20 1.89 10.43
CA ASN A 429 -5.48 2.47 10.02
C ASN A 429 -6.40 2.73 11.22
N GLY A 430 -6.43 1.82 12.20
CA GLY A 430 -7.14 1.99 13.47
C GLY A 430 -6.58 3.12 14.32
N GLY A 431 -5.25 3.31 14.29
CA GLY A 431 -4.59 4.49 14.86
C GLY A 431 -5.10 5.76 14.19
N GLY A 432 -5.02 5.86 12.85
CA GLY A 432 -5.48 7.04 12.11
C GLY A 432 -6.95 7.38 12.38
N THR A 433 -7.80 6.35 12.37
CA THR A 433 -9.24 6.46 12.70
C THR A 433 -9.46 6.99 14.12
N LEU A 434 -8.65 6.58 15.09
CA LEU A 434 -8.70 7.12 16.45
C LEU A 434 -8.20 8.58 16.51
N GLY A 435 -7.19 8.94 15.71
CA GLY A 435 -6.74 10.32 15.54
C GLY A 435 -7.83 11.24 14.98
N ASP A 436 -8.57 10.81 13.96
CA ASP A 436 -9.71 11.55 13.42
C ASP A 436 -10.83 11.72 14.45
N LEU A 437 -11.15 10.68 15.23
CA LEU A 437 -12.18 10.73 16.27
C LEU A 437 -11.78 11.61 17.47
N LEU A 438 -10.51 11.57 17.88
CA LEU A 438 -9.97 12.49 18.90
C LEU A 438 -9.94 13.94 18.39
N GLY A 439 -9.61 14.13 17.11
CA GLY A 439 -9.69 15.41 16.42
C GLY A 439 -11.11 15.97 16.35
N ALA A 440 -12.09 15.13 16.05
CA ALA A 440 -13.52 15.46 16.10
C ALA A 440 -13.97 15.86 17.52
N GLY A 441 -13.49 15.12 18.54
CA GLY A 441 -13.72 15.43 19.94
C GLY A 441 -13.18 16.80 20.33
N LEU A 442 -11.93 17.12 19.98
CA LEU A 442 -11.35 18.45 20.20
C LEU A 442 -12.08 19.55 19.43
N THR A 443 -12.47 19.29 18.18
CA THR A 443 -13.25 20.22 17.34
C THR A 443 -14.56 20.61 18.03
N HIS A 444 -15.28 19.63 18.57
CA HIS A 444 -16.52 19.83 19.33
C HIS A 444 -16.28 20.54 20.67
N ILE A 445 -15.28 20.12 21.45
CA ILE A 445 -14.92 20.74 22.75
C ILE A 445 -14.56 22.22 22.59
N LEU A 446 -13.87 22.58 21.50
CA LEU A 446 -13.50 23.95 21.18
C LEU A 446 -14.61 24.75 20.47
N GLY A 447 -15.79 24.16 20.26
CA GLY A 447 -16.94 24.83 19.65
C GLY A 447 -16.73 25.27 18.20
N VAL A 448 -15.86 24.58 17.46
CA VAL A 448 -15.62 24.85 16.03
C VAL A 448 -16.72 24.19 15.20
N THR A 449 -17.53 25.01 14.55
CA THR A 449 -18.67 24.58 13.71
C THR A 449 -18.44 25.00 12.25
N LYS A 450 -19.32 24.58 11.35
CA LYS A 450 -19.31 24.97 9.93
C LYS A 450 -19.39 26.49 9.68
N ASP A 451 -19.86 27.25 10.68
CA ASP A 451 -20.03 28.70 10.64
C ASP A 451 -19.06 29.45 11.59
N LYS A 452 -18.50 28.77 12.60
CA LYS A 452 -17.70 29.38 13.68
C LYS A 452 -16.30 28.77 13.74
N PHE A 453 -15.30 29.58 13.42
CA PHE A 453 -13.91 29.15 13.27
C PHE A 453 -12.94 29.83 14.25
N ASP A 454 -13.45 30.51 15.29
CA ASP A 454 -12.65 31.40 16.15
C ASP A 454 -11.54 30.63 16.90
N ASN A 455 -11.87 29.42 17.36
CA ASN A 455 -10.92 28.52 18.03
C ASN A 455 -10.17 27.57 17.07
N LEU A 456 -10.32 27.69 15.74
CA LEU A 456 -9.67 26.80 14.77
C LEU A 456 -8.14 26.91 14.83
N ALA A 457 -7.60 28.12 15.02
CA ALA A 457 -6.16 28.31 15.20
C ALA A 457 -5.64 27.54 16.43
N LEU A 458 -6.40 27.54 17.53
CA LEU A 458 -6.07 26.83 18.76
C LEU A 458 -6.22 25.31 18.60
N LEU A 459 -7.23 24.83 17.87
CA LEU A 459 -7.36 23.42 17.46
C LEU A 459 -6.12 22.95 16.69
N ILE A 460 -5.71 23.70 15.65
CA ILE A 460 -4.54 23.38 14.83
C ILE A 460 -3.25 23.37 15.66
N ILE A 461 -3.09 24.30 16.62
CA ILE A 461 -1.96 24.32 17.55
C ILE A 461 -1.96 23.06 18.44
N ILE A 462 -3.10 22.68 19.01
CA ILE A 462 -3.20 21.47 19.85
C ILE A 462 -2.88 20.22 19.04
N CYS A 463 -3.44 20.06 17.83
CA CYS A 463 -3.14 18.96 16.93
C CYS A 463 -1.63 18.89 16.60
N ASN A 464 -1.01 19.99 16.17
CA ASN A 464 0.41 20.01 15.81
C ASN A 464 1.37 19.84 17.01
N LEU A 465 0.98 20.23 18.22
CA LEU A 465 1.76 19.93 19.42
C LEU A 465 1.55 18.48 19.88
N SER A 466 0.36 17.90 19.65
CA SER A 466 0.07 16.51 20.01
C SER A 466 0.87 15.50 19.18
N SER A 467 1.23 15.83 17.92
CA SER A 467 2.09 14.99 17.08
C SER A 467 3.52 14.84 17.61
N LEU A 468 3.94 15.67 18.58
CA LEU A 468 5.21 15.55 19.28
C LEU A 468 5.15 14.54 20.45
N LEU A 469 3.96 14.19 20.96
CA LEU A 469 3.78 13.28 22.10
C LEU A 469 4.32 11.85 21.89
N PRO A 470 4.37 11.28 20.68
CA PRO A 470 5.04 10.00 20.43
C PRO A 470 6.58 10.06 20.53
N LEU A 471 7.22 11.23 20.48
CA LEU A 471 8.69 11.34 20.38
C LEU A 471 9.47 10.71 21.55
N PRO A 472 9.06 10.83 22.83
CA PRO A 472 9.68 10.09 23.93
C PRO A 472 9.59 8.56 23.76
N LEU A 473 8.62 8.07 23.00
CA LEU A 473 8.39 6.65 22.72
C LEU A 473 9.20 6.12 21.53
N LEU A 474 10.06 6.93 20.89
CA LEU A 474 11.07 6.45 19.92
C LEU A 474 12.01 5.37 20.48
N GLY A 475 12.02 5.19 21.81
CA GLY A 475 12.63 4.05 22.48
C GLY A 475 12.08 2.68 22.04
N LEU A 476 10.82 2.61 21.62
CA LEU A 476 10.05 1.39 21.30
C LEU A 476 10.36 0.78 19.92
N LEU A 477 10.83 1.59 18.97
CA LEU A 477 11.30 1.12 17.66
C LEU A 477 12.54 0.21 17.84
N PRO A 478 12.90 -0.67 16.89
CA PRO A 478 14.23 -1.27 16.91
C PRO A 478 15.32 -0.18 16.93
N ARG A 479 16.50 -0.51 17.45
CA ARG A 479 17.71 0.21 17.02
C ARG A 479 18.10 -0.39 15.68
N ASP A 480 18.43 0.43 14.70
CA ASP A 480 19.22 -0.07 13.57
C ASP A 480 20.58 -0.45 14.17
N GLU A 481 20.91 -1.75 14.11
CA GLU A 481 22.26 -2.21 14.39
C GLU A 481 23.17 -1.64 13.30
N PRO A 482 24.35 -1.08 13.63
CA PRO A 482 25.31 -0.71 12.60
C PRO A 482 25.69 -1.98 11.85
N ASP A 483 25.73 -1.93 10.51
CA ASP A 483 25.96 -3.09 9.66
C ASP A 483 27.19 -3.87 10.14
N SER A 484 26.97 -5.02 10.79
CA SER A 484 28.04 -5.96 11.11
C SER A 484 28.46 -6.58 9.79
N ASP A 485 29.71 -6.32 9.36
CA ASP A 485 30.20 -6.62 8.02
C ASP A 485 29.70 -7.98 7.50
N GLU A 486 29.02 -7.99 6.35
CA GLU A 486 28.60 -9.21 5.64
C GLU A 486 29.84 -9.93 5.05
N ASN A 487 30.66 -10.51 5.93
CA ASN A 487 31.87 -11.29 5.64
C ASN A 487 32.24 -12.22 6.82
N THR A 488 31.25 -12.87 7.42
CA THR A 488 31.44 -14.10 8.20
C THR A 488 30.76 -15.26 7.47
N ASP A 489 31.56 -16.23 7.04
CA ASP A 489 31.11 -17.38 6.27
C ASP A 489 30.04 -18.19 7.03
N ILE A 490 28.97 -18.57 6.32
CA ILE A 490 27.95 -19.48 6.84
C ILE A 490 28.51 -20.91 6.79
N GLU A 491 29.26 -21.29 7.82
CA GLU A 491 29.56 -22.70 8.08
C GLU A 491 28.25 -23.47 8.33
N MET A 492 27.81 -24.22 7.32
CA MET A 492 26.72 -25.18 7.47
C MET A 492 27.13 -26.27 8.47
N THR A 493 26.62 -26.18 9.70
CA THR A 493 26.69 -27.25 10.69
C THR A 493 25.45 -28.15 10.57
N PRO A 494 25.59 -29.42 10.14
CA PRO A 494 24.45 -30.29 9.88
C PRO A 494 24.07 -31.13 11.10
N TYR A 495 22.77 -31.13 11.46
CA TYR A 495 22.10 -32.14 12.30
C TYR A 495 20.63 -32.27 11.91
#